data_AF-A0A3D5CXD9-F1
#
_entry.id   AF-A0A3D5CXD9-F1
#
_cell.length_a   1.000
_cell.length_b   1.000
_cell.length_c   1.000
_cell.angle_alpha   90.00
_cell.angle_beta   90.00
_cell.angle_gamma   90.00
#
_symmetry.space_group_name_H-M   'P 1'
#
loop_
_entity.id
_entity.type
_entity.pdbx_description
1 polymer ?
#
loop_
_entity_poly.entity_id
_entity_poly.type
_entity_poly.pdbx_seq_one_letter_code
_entity_poly.pdbx_strand_id
1 'polypeptide(L)'
;LILKYDGAEVHYAYGDNTFARGLYDTTGWSEKFVNGGINDYATSKTGLANLRDYLGFCSVGLAVNGAGYGAVIGGVIGAVVGTIIGAAVLAKRCDQGQSDVKTMISKNRSNGGVRMTLTAEFPICSLTSQTQCSI
;
A
#
# COMPACT_ATOMS: atom_id res chain seq x y z
N LEU A 1 -3.65 15.78 4.34
CA LEU A 1 -3.39 15.69 5.80
C LEU A 1 -1.97 15.18 6.13
N ILE A 2 -1.29 14.49 5.22
CA ILE A 2 0.08 13.98 5.46
C ILE A 2 1.13 14.78 4.67
N LEU A 3 1.11 16.12 4.79
CA LEU A 3 2.10 16.97 4.09
C LEU A 3 3.48 16.95 4.76
N LYS A 4 3.53 16.67 6.07
CA LYS A 4 4.79 16.57 6.83
C LYS A 4 5.75 15.52 6.26
N TYR A 5 5.21 14.45 5.69
CA TYR A 5 5.99 13.33 5.15
C TYR A 5 6.02 13.33 3.62
N ASP A 6 5.58 14.39 2.96
CA ASP A 6 5.54 14.44 1.50
C ASP A 6 6.93 14.17 0.90
N GLY A 7 6.98 13.32 -0.13
CA GLY A 7 8.23 12.85 -0.73
C GLY A 7 8.93 11.72 0.00
N ALA A 8 8.56 11.39 1.24
CA ALA A 8 9.12 10.24 1.96
C ALA A 8 8.74 8.93 1.26
N GLU A 9 9.71 8.05 1.10
CA GLU A 9 9.63 6.84 0.30
C GLU A 9 10.27 5.66 1.04
N VAL A 10 9.64 4.50 0.94
CA VAL A 10 10.15 3.23 1.45
C VAL A 10 10.02 2.19 0.36
N HIS A 11 11.04 1.35 0.21
CA HIS A 11 10.99 0.19 -0.68
C HIS A 11 10.86 -1.07 0.16
N TYR A 12 9.72 -1.73 0.10
CA TYR A 12 9.53 -3.00 0.78
C TYR A 12 9.92 -4.15 -0.12
N ALA A 13 10.22 -5.29 0.49
CA ALA A 13 10.26 -6.56 -0.21
C ALA A 13 9.71 -7.68 0.65
N TYR A 14 9.44 -8.82 0.01
CA TYR A 14 8.94 -10.01 0.69
C TYR A 14 10.13 -10.87 1.14
N GLY A 15 10.48 -10.78 2.42
CA GLY A 15 11.33 -11.76 3.11
C GLY A 15 10.46 -12.88 3.66
N ASP A 16 10.77 -14.12 3.28
CA ASP A 16 10.06 -15.32 3.75
C ASP A 16 10.45 -15.62 5.21
N ASN A 17 9.95 -14.82 6.14
CA ASN A 17 10.12 -15.04 7.57
C ASN A 17 9.02 -14.35 8.38
N THR A 18 8.21 -15.21 8.99
CA THR A 18 7.26 -14.94 10.07
C THR A 18 7.71 -13.77 10.96
N PHE A 19 6.92 -12.69 10.92
CA PHE A 19 6.93 -11.50 11.80
C PHE A 19 7.89 -10.33 11.53
N ALA A 20 8.77 -10.39 10.52
CA ALA A 20 9.59 -9.21 10.16
C ALA A 20 9.75 -9.08 8.63
N ARG A 21 8.97 -8.19 8.01
CA ARG A 21 9.05 -7.87 6.58
C ARG A 21 10.33 -7.06 6.32
N GLY A 22 11.44 -7.76 6.09
CA GLY A 22 12.75 -7.19 5.80
C GLY A 22 12.87 -6.59 4.38
N LEU A 23 13.60 -5.49 4.27
CA LEU A 23 13.93 -4.75 3.05
C LEU A 23 14.91 -5.57 2.18
N TYR A 24 14.43 -6.35 1.21
CA TYR A 24 15.28 -7.13 0.28
C TYR A 24 14.79 -7.16 -1.17
N ASP A 25 15.25 -6.17 -1.92
CA ASP A 25 15.48 -6.06 -3.36
C ASP A 25 14.92 -7.13 -4.34
N THR A 26 14.19 -6.64 -5.35
CA THR A 26 13.69 -7.25 -6.63
C THR A 26 12.26 -7.77 -6.73
N THR A 27 11.60 -8.21 -5.65
CA THR A 27 10.22 -8.75 -5.72
C THR A 27 9.17 -7.92 -4.99
N GLY A 28 9.53 -6.70 -4.57
CA GLY A 28 8.70 -5.89 -3.68
C GLY A 28 7.83 -4.81 -4.32
N TRP A 29 7.49 -3.79 -3.53
CA TRP A 29 6.80 -2.59 -3.96
C TRP A 29 7.40 -1.36 -3.26
N SER A 30 7.17 -0.19 -3.84
CA SER A 30 7.59 1.09 -3.28
C SER A 30 6.37 1.80 -2.75
N GLU A 31 6.52 2.48 -1.62
CA GLU A 31 5.48 3.24 -0.95
C GLU A 31 5.98 4.68 -0.81
N LYS A 32 5.19 5.65 -1.25
CA LYS A 32 5.58 7.06 -1.24
C LYS A 32 4.45 7.96 -0.82
N PHE A 33 4.75 8.92 0.06
CA PHE A 33 3.85 10.03 0.32
C PHE A 33 3.93 11.03 -0.82
N VAL A 34 2.78 11.34 -1.42
CA VAL A 34 2.66 12.26 -2.54
C VAL A 34 1.48 13.18 -2.30
N ASN A 35 1.74 14.45 -2.01
CA ASN A 35 0.78 15.52 -1.80
C ASN A 35 -0.43 15.10 -0.95
N GLY A 36 -0.16 14.59 0.25
CA GLY A 36 -1.20 14.19 1.21
C GLY A 36 -1.92 12.88 0.91
N GLY A 37 -1.49 12.14 -0.12
CA GLY A 37 -1.86 10.74 -0.36
C GLY A 37 -0.66 9.81 -0.23
N ILE A 38 -0.93 8.51 -0.23
CA ILE A 38 0.05 7.43 -0.19
C ILE A 38 -0.06 6.68 -1.50
N ASN A 39 1.08 6.44 -2.13
CA ASN A 39 1.17 5.68 -3.36
C ASN A 39 1.96 4.40 -3.09
N ASP A 40 1.33 3.26 -3.27
CA ASP A 40 1.99 1.96 -3.29
C ASP A 40 2.14 1.50 -4.73
N TYR A 41 3.33 1.15 -5.18
CA TYR A 41 3.59 0.80 -6.58
C TYR A 41 4.62 -0.32 -6.73
N ALA A 42 4.24 -1.36 -7.49
CA ALA A 42 5.10 -2.46 -7.86
C ALA A 42 5.55 -2.37 -9.32
N THR A 43 6.80 -2.70 -9.59
CA THR A 43 7.41 -2.68 -10.93
C THR A 43 7.57 -4.06 -11.56
N SER A 44 7.13 -5.12 -10.87
CA SER A 44 7.20 -6.51 -11.34
C SER A 44 5.91 -7.28 -11.03
N LYS A 45 5.66 -8.39 -11.75
CA LYS A 45 4.52 -9.29 -11.51
C LYS A 45 4.52 -9.84 -10.09
N THR A 46 5.70 -10.24 -9.60
CA THR A 46 5.88 -10.73 -8.23
C THR A 46 5.61 -9.61 -7.22
N GLY A 47 6.07 -8.39 -7.51
CA GLY A 47 5.78 -7.20 -6.72
C GLY A 47 4.29 -6.90 -6.61
N LEU A 48 3.53 -7.04 -7.70
CA LEU A 48 2.08 -6.87 -7.69
C LEU A 48 1.39 -7.90 -6.78
N ALA A 49 1.80 -9.17 -6.84
CA ALA A 49 1.25 -10.20 -5.95
C ALA A 49 1.55 -9.89 -4.48
N ASN A 50 2.78 -9.46 -4.18
CA ASN A 50 3.19 -9.07 -2.83
C ASN A 50 2.45 -7.83 -2.32
N LEU A 51 2.21 -6.85 -3.21
CA LEU A 51 1.42 -5.66 -2.90
C LEU A 51 -0.04 -6.01 -2.62
N ARG A 52 -0.65 -6.91 -3.41
CA ARG A 52 -2.00 -7.43 -3.12
C ARG A 52 -2.08 -8.01 -1.71
N ASP A 53 -1.12 -8.86 -1.36
CA ASP A 53 -1.12 -9.54 -0.06
C ASP A 53 -0.88 -8.55 1.07
N TYR A 54 0.04 -7.60 0.89
CA TYR A 54 0.27 -6.49 1.82
C TYR A 54 -1.03 -5.73 2.15
N LEU A 55 -1.75 -5.31 1.12
CA LEU A 55 -2.97 -4.53 1.26
C LEU A 55 -4.07 -5.37 1.94
N GLY A 56 -4.17 -6.66 1.61
CA GLY A 56 -5.08 -7.58 2.30
C GLY A 56 -4.75 -7.74 3.79
N PHE A 57 -3.48 -7.91 4.13
CA PHE A 57 -3.04 -7.95 5.53
C PHE A 57 -3.30 -6.65 6.27
N CYS A 58 -3.09 -5.49 5.63
CA CYS A 58 -3.39 -4.19 6.22
C CYS A 58 -4.89 -4.01 6.46
N SER A 59 -5.73 -4.38 5.48
CA SER A 59 -7.19 -4.34 5.59
C SER A 59 -7.68 -5.11 6.83
N VAL A 60 -7.27 -6.37 6.94
CA VAL A 60 -7.66 -7.23 8.08
C VAL A 60 -7.05 -6.75 9.39
N GLY A 61 -5.75 -6.46 9.41
CA GLY A 61 -5.03 -6.06 10.62
C GLY A 61 -5.57 -4.76 11.24
N LEU A 62 -5.88 -3.77 10.39
CA LEU A 62 -6.46 -2.50 10.83
C LEU A 62 -7.94 -2.64 11.23
N ALA A 63 -8.70 -3.49 10.55
CA ALA A 63 -10.10 -3.74 10.89
C ALA A 63 -10.26 -4.47 12.24
N VAL A 64 -9.39 -5.44 12.53
CA VAL A 64 -9.49 -6.28 13.73
C VAL A 64 -8.87 -5.61 14.96
N ASN A 65 -7.71 -4.98 14.82
CA ASN A 65 -6.90 -4.54 15.97
C ASN A 65 -6.61 -3.02 16.00
N GLY A 66 -7.20 -2.25 15.08
CA GLY A 66 -7.07 -0.78 15.05
C GLY A 66 -5.66 -0.28 14.73
N ALA A 67 -5.40 0.99 15.06
CA ALA A 67 -4.15 1.68 14.70
C ALA A 67 -2.89 1.06 15.33
N GLY A 68 -3.00 0.48 16.52
CA GLY A 68 -1.87 -0.14 17.23
C GLY A 68 -1.28 -1.35 16.50
N TYR A 69 -2.09 -2.08 15.74
CA TYR A 69 -1.66 -3.24 14.95
C TYR A 69 -1.24 -2.86 13.53
N GLY A 70 -1.78 -1.74 13.03
CA GLY A 70 -1.26 -1.09 11.83
C GLY A 70 0.25 -0.83 11.93
N ALA A 71 0.74 -0.45 13.10
CA ALA A 71 2.17 -0.21 13.33
C ALA A 71 3.04 -1.47 13.21
N VAL A 72 2.48 -2.65 13.51
CA VAL A 72 3.20 -3.93 13.52
C VAL A 72 3.21 -4.58 12.12
N ILE A 73 2.14 -4.42 11.35
CA ILE A 73 1.98 -5.08 10.04
C ILE A 73 2.26 -4.14 8.86
N GLY A 74 1.87 -2.88 8.99
CA GLY A 74 1.98 -1.87 7.94
C GLY A 74 3.37 -1.25 7.81
N GLY A 75 4.28 -1.51 8.75
CA GLY A 75 5.50 -0.71 8.87
C GLY A 75 5.18 0.76 9.13
N VAL A 76 5.89 1.67 8.46
CA VAL A 76 5.65 3.13 8.58
C VAL A 76 4.20 3.48 8.22
N ILE A 77 3.67 2.75 7.23
CA ILE A 77 2.26 2.44 6.95
C ILE A 77 1.25 2.68 8.06
N GLY A 78 0.93 1.56 8.72
CA GLY A 78 -0.11 1.54 9.71
C GLY A 78 0.28 2.20 11.02
N ALA A 79 1.58 2.47 11.28
CA ALA A 79 1.99 3.26 12.46
C ALA A 79 1.60 4.74 12.32
N VAL A 80 1.88 5.33 11.16
CA VAL A 80 1.67 6.77 10.92
C VAL A 80 0.29 7.02 10.35
N VAL A 81 -0.16 6.20 9.40
CA VAL A 81 -1.38 6.45 8.63
C VAL A 81 -2.62 5.92 9.34
N GLY A 82 -2.53 4.77 10.04
CA GLY A 82 -3.64 4.25 10.84
C GLY A 82 -4.12 5.25 11.90
N THR A 83 -3.18 6.06 12.41
CA THR A 83 -3.42 7.10 13.39
C THR A 83 -3.97 8.40 12.77
N ILE A 84 -3.60 8.72 11.52
CA ILE A 84 -3.98 9.99 10.85
C ILE A 84 -5.24 9.86 9.98
N ILE A 85 -5.37 8.77 9.21
CA ILE A 85 -6.53 8.50 8.34
C ILE A 85 -7.67 7.84 9.14
N GLY A 86 -7.34 7.23 10.28
CA GLY A 86 -8.25 6.40 11.07
C GLY A 86 -8.24 4.96 10.54
N ALA A 87 -8.07 4.01 11.46
CA ALA A 87 -7.87 2.60 11.13
C ALA A 87 -8.99 2.02 10.25
N ALA A 88 -10.25 2.38 10.50
CA ALA A 88 -11.39 1.90 9.71
C ALA A 88 -11.40 2.44 8.26
N VAL A 89 -11.04 3.71 8.07
CA VAL A 89 -10.95 4.30 6.74
C VAL A 89 -9.79 3.68 5.98
N LEU A 90 -8.62 3.59 6.62
CA LEU A 90 -7.44 2.97 6.00
C LEU A 90 -7.69 1.50 5.66
N ALA A 91 -8.33 0.73 6.54
CA ALA A 91 -8.71 -0.65 6.26
C ALA A 91 -9.55 -0.76 4.97
N LYS A 92 -10.56 0.10 4.83
CA LYS A 92 -11.37 0.15 3.61
C LYS A 92 -10.55 0.52 2.37
N ARG A 93 -9.61 1.48 2.48
CA ARG A 93 -8.73 1.83 1.35
C ARG A 93 -7.82 0.68 0.96
N CYS A 94 -7.27 -0.04 1.94
CA CYS A 94 -6.45 -1.22 1.68
C CYS A 94 -7.27 -2.33 1.01
N ASP A 95 -8.52 -2.55 1.43
CA ASP A 95 -9.43 -3.51 0.78
C ASP A 95 -9.72 -3.16 -0.68
N GLN A 96 -10.04 -1.89 -0.95
CA GLN A 96 -10.26 -1.38 -2.31
C GLN A 96 -8.99 -1.54 -3.16
N GLY A 97 -7.84 -1.11 -2.64
CA GLY A 97 -6.58 -1.22 -3.36
C GLY A 97 -6.16 -2.67 -3.61
N GLN A 98 -6.41 -3.59 -2.66
CA GLN A 98 -6.20 -5.02 -2.86
C GLN A 98 -7.04 -5.54 -4.04
N SER A 99 -8.31 -5.14 -4.13
CA SER A 99 -9.21 -5.51 -5.22
C SER A 99 -8.72 -5.01 -6.58
N ASP A 100 -8.23 -3.76 -6.63
CA ASP A 100 -7.70 -3.17 -7.85
C ASP A 100 -6.40 -3.83 -8.30
N VAL A 101 -5.48 -4.12 -7.37
CA VAL A 101 -4.25 -4.88 -7.67
C VAL A 101 -4.59 -6.30 -8.13
N LYS A 102 -5.60 -6.95 -7.53
CA LYS A 102 -6.09 -8.26 -8.00
C LYS A 102 -6.61 -8.19 -9.43
N THR A 103 -7.29 -7.11 -9.79
CA THR A 103 -7.75 -6.85 -11.17
C THR A 103 -6.56 -6.66 -12.12
N MET A 104 -5.54 -5.88 -11.74
CA MET A 104 -4.31 -5.73 -12.53
C MET A 104 -3.61 -7.08 -12.79
N ILE A 105 -3.51 -7.92 -11.75
CA ILE A 105 -2.94 -9.28 -11.86
C ILE A 105 -3.77 -10.14 -12.82
N SER A 106 -5.09 -10.13 -12.70
CA SER A 106 -5.98 -10.90 -13.60
C SER A 106 -5.84 -10.48 -15.08
N LYS A 107 -5.50 -9.22 -15.31
CA LYS A 107 -5.19 -8.67 -16.64
C LYS A 107 -3.72 -8.81 -17.04
N ASN A 108 -2.97 -9.63 -16.31
CA ASN A 108 -1.57 -9.98 -16.59
C ASN A 108 -0.62 -8.76 -16.67
N ARG A 109 -0.92 -7.67 -15.95
CA ARG A 109 -0.01 -6.51 -15.89
C ARG A 109 1.32 -6.91 -15.24
N SER A 110 2.41 -6.28 -15.69
CA SER A 110 3.74 -6.45 -15.13
C SER A 110 4.09 -5.45 -14.04
N ASN A 111 3.26 -4.42 -13.87
CA ASN A 111 3.42 -3.34 -12.90
C ASN A 111 2.07 -2.70 -12.58
N GLY A 112 2.05 -1.89 -11.53
CA GLY A 112 0.85 -1.20 -11.10
C GLY A 112 0.87 -0.92 -9.61
N GLY A 113 -0.10 -0.16 -9.17
CA GLY A 113 -0.16 0.30 -7.80
C GLY A 113 -1.45 1.04 -7.51
N VAL A 114 -1.56 1.51 -6.28
CA VAL A 114 -2.74 2.22 -5.79
C VAL A 114 -2.34 3.49 -5.07
N ARG A 115 -3.19 4.51 -5.20
CA ARG A 115 -3.09 5.75 -4.43
C ARG A 115 -4.22 5.79 -3.42
N MET A 116 -3.86 5.86 -2.15
CA MET A 116 -4.79 5.97 -1.03
C MET A 116 -4.74 7.38 -0.43
N THR A 117 -5.91 7.95 -0.21
CA THR A 117 -6.12 9.24 0.46
C THR A 117 -7.21 9.07 1.52
N LEU A 118 -7.46 10.12 2.32
CA LEU A 118 -8.56 10.11 3.27
C LEU A 118 -9.92 9.85 2.58
N THR A 119 -10.12 10.42 1.39
CA THR A 119 -11.43 10.44 0.73
C THR A 119 -11.57 9.43 -0.41
N ALA A 120 -10.47 8.96 -0.99
CA ALA A 120 -10.48 8.09 -2.16
C ALA A 120 -9.33 7.08 -2.15
N GLU A 121 -9.54 5.97 -2.86
CA GLU A 121 -8.52 5.07 -3.34
C GLU A 121 -8.73 4.89 -4.86
N PHE A 122 -7.63 4.80 -5.62
CA PHE A 122 -7.68 4.53 -7.05
C PHE A 122 -6.34 3.97 -7.57
N PRO A 123 -6.36 3.23 -8.69
CA PRO A 123 -5.14 2.68 -9.26
C PRO A 123 -4.25 3.75 -9.89
N ILE A 124 -2.94 3.53 -9.88
CA ILE A 124 -1.92 4.45 -10.43
C ILE A 124 -0.96 3.73 -11.38
N CYS A 125 -0.46 4.46 -12.39
CA CYS A 125 0.51 3.92 -13.37
C CYS A 125 1.98 4.24 -13.01
N SER A 126 2.23 5.00 -11.95
CA SER A 126 3.58 5.31 -11.46
C SER A 126 3.56 5.70 -9.98
N LEU A 127 4.70 5.54 -9.30
CA LEU A 127 4.84 5.83 -7.88
C LEU A 127 4.51 7.29 -7.50
N THR A 128 4.66 8.25 -8.41
CA THR A 128 4.39 9.68 -8.16
C THR A 128 3.04 10.14 -8.69
N SER A 129 2.23 9.25 -9.25
CA SER A 129 0.97 9.62 -9.89
C SER A 129 -0.07 10.12 -8.89
N GLN A 130 -0.76 11.20 -9.23
CA GLN A 130 -1.89 11.73 -8.45
C GLN A 130 -3.24 11.50 -9.16
N THR A 131 -3.23 10.79 -10.27
CA THR A 131 -4.38 10.58 -11.16
C THR A 131 -4.63 9.11 -11.37
N GLN A 132 -5.90 8.76 -11.59
CA GLN A 132 -6.32 7.39 -11.82
C GLN A 132 -5.75 6.81 -13.12
N CYS A 133 -5.25 5.58 -13.03
CA CYS A 133 -4.81 4.74 -14.14
C CYS A 133 -5.97 3.89 -14.64
N SER A 134 -6.00 3.58 -15.93
CA SER A 134 -6.84 2.49 -16.42
C SER A 134 -6.21 1.16 -15.98
N ILE A 135 -7.02 0.28 -15.39
CA ILE A 135 -6.63 -1.09 -15.04
C ILE A 135 -7.46 -2.08 -15.81
#